data_AF-A0A4S2KTP9-F1
#
_entry.id   AF-A0A4S2KTP9-F1
#
_cell.length_a   1.000
_cell.length_b   1.000
_cell.length_c   1.000
_cell.angle_alpha   90.00
_cell.angle_beta   90.00
_cell.angle_gamma   90.00
#
_symmetry.space_group_name_H-M   'P 1'
#
loop_
_entity.id
_entity.type
_entity.pdbx_description
1 polymer ?
#
loop_
_entity_poly.entity_id
_entity_poly.type
_entity_poly.pdbx_seq_one_letter_code
_entity_poly.pdbx_strand_id
1 'polypeptide(L)'
;DDYRIVHTCGVCEEICDGDDFKNHPCLEGYNNYFIDENTLYFYPVLEDGVTIVRRSQINNEERIVAEPFQQGTTSRKRTPISRLNFDEEESLILEVQNRPPLWNFTLPLKDRSTQIKKQLWEEVAQTFNGKFSAETLKLKFKSLYDTFRKIISQASGSGRINKKKWFHYDSMTFLRDNCLLKNTMSNIENEVNERDCCTSSNSTNISNDSFIQKDNTRKRQRSDDDTSGAINRIAEAICQPNSLTLPPPPEQDDVDSFLLAIGHHLRQLPTLTRIKVIQQFLEIVYNELAKL
;
A
#
# COMPACT_ATOMS: atom_id res chain seq x y z
N ASP A 1 -18.97 26.27 3.28
CA ASP A 1 -18.46 25.64 4.51
C ASP A 1 -17.00 25.97 4.69
N ASP A 2 -16.71 26.68 5.78
CA ASP A 2 -15.39 27.20 6.13
C ASP A 2 -14.67 26.13 6.98
N TYR A 3 -13.75 25.38 6.38
CA TYR A 3 -13.02 24.32 7.08
C TYR A 3 -11.98 24.96 8.02
N ARG A 4 -12.23 24.91 9.33
CA ARG A 4 -11.27 25.35 10.35
C ARG A 4 -10.18 24.29 10.54
N ILE A 5 -8.92 24.70 10.40
CA ILE A 5 -7.75 23.85 10.68
C ILE A 5 -7.59 23.76 12.19
N VAL A 6 -7.39 22.54 12.70
CA VAL A 6 -7.13 22.27 14.11
C VAL A 6 -5.80 21.54 14.27
N HIS A 7 -5.08 21.85 15.34
CA HIS A 7 -3.82 21.20 15.70
C HIS A 7 -4.01 20.40 17.00
N THR A 8 -3.24 19.34 17.21
CA THR A 8 -3.35 18.49 18.41
C THR A 8 -2.04 18.42 19.17
N CYS A 9 -2.08 18.60 20.48
CA CYS A 9 -0.88 18.53 21.31
C CYS A 9 -0.39 17.09 21.43
N GLY A 10 0.85 16.82 21.03
CA GLY A 10 1.47 15.50 21.19
C GLY A 10 1.84 15.10 22.61
N VAL A 11 1.66 16.00 23.59
CA VAL A 11 1.96 15.74 25.01
C VAL A 11 0.69 15.47 25.80
N CYS A 12 -0.29 16.39 25.76
CA CYS A 12 -1.55 16.26 26.51
C CYS A 12 -2.75 15.80 25.67
N GLU A 13 -2.63 15.74 24.33
CA GLU A 13 -3.72 15.45 23.38
C GLU A 13 -4.85 16.49 23.32
N GLU A 14 -4.62 17.70 23.83
CA GLU A 14 -5.55 18.81 23.66
C GLU A 14 -5.60 19.29 22.20
N ILE A 15 -6.81 19.58 21.71
CA ILE A 15 -7.04 20.08 20.35
C ILE A 15 -7.16 21.60 20.41
N CYS A 16 -6.34 22.29 19.61
CA CYS A 16 -6.32 23.73 19.50
C CYS A 16 -6.84 24.18 18.14
N ASP A 17 -7.64 25.24 18.11
CA ASP A 17 -8.13 25.85 16.87
C ASP A 17 -7.04 26.75 16.25
N GLY A 18 -6.85 26.64 14.94
CA GLY A 18 -5.97 27.55 14.18
C GLY A 18 -4.56 27.64 14.75
N ASP A 19 -4.14 28.86 15.11
CA ASP A 19 -2.80 29.20 15.59
C ASP A 19 -2.67 29.22 17.13
N ASP A 20 -3.74 28.88 17.86
CA ASP A 20 -3.76 28.96 19.34
C ASP A 20 -2.76 28.01 20.01
N PHE A 21 -2.34 26.97 19.28
CA PHE A 21 -1.32 26.02 19.75
C PHE A 21 0.03 26.67 20.10
N LYS A 22 0.36 27.84 19.52
CA LYS A 22 1.64 28.55 19.78
C LYS A 22 1.80 28.97 21.24
N ASN A 23 0.68 29.17 21.94
CA ASN A 23 0.64 29.58 23.34
C ASN A 23 0.28 28.41 24.27
N HIS A 24 0.34 27.19 23.77
CA HIS A 24 -0.11 26.01 24.50
C HIS A 24 0.81 25.71 25.71
N PRO A 25 0.28 25.39 26.90
CA PRO A 25 1.07 25.18 28.13
C PRO A 25 2.19 24.14 27.99
N CYS A 26 1.98 23.08 27.21
CA CYS A 26 3.03 22.08 26.97
C CYS A 26 4.26 22.61 26.19
N LEU A 27 4.17 23.77 25.54
CA LEU A 27 5.30 24.44 24.88
C LEU A 27 6.02 25.43 25.80
N GLU A 28 5.46 25.74 26.98
CA GLU A 28 6.06 26.67 27.92
C GLU A 28 7.41 26.13 28.43
N GLY A 29 8.47 26.93 28.31
CA GLY A 29 9.83 26.54 28.65
C GLY A 29 10.62 25.87 27.53
N TYR A 30 10.04 25.65 26.35
CA TYR A 30 10.74 25.16 25.17
C TYR A 30 10.98 26.29 24.15
N ASN A 31 12.18 26.35 23.58
CA ASN A 31 12.54 27.38 22.61
C ASN A 31 11.96 27.11 21.21
N ASN A 32 11.61 25.85 20.91
CA ASN A 32 11.17 25.40 19.60
C ASN A 32 10.06 24.35 19.73
N TYR A 33 9.29 24.20 18.65
CA TYR A 33 8.28 23.16 18.51
C TYR A 33 8.34 22.56 17.09
N PHE A 34 7.87 21.32 16.97
CA PHE A 34 7.77 20.58 15.71
C PHE A 34 6.30 20.29 15.40
N ILE A 35 5.87 20.41 14.15
CA ILE A 35 4.52 20.08 13.69
C ILE A 35 4.62 18.95 12.66
N ASP A 36 3.88 17.87 12.86
CA ASP A 36 3.68 16.84 11.83
C ASP A 36 2.56 17.28 10.89
N GLU A 37 2.92 17.72 9.68
CA GLU A 37 2.00 18.18 8.65
C GLU A 37 0.94 17.13 8.23
N ASN A 38 1.16 15.84 8.52
CA ASN A 38 0.19 14.79 8.18
C ASN A 38 -0.92 14.62 9.21
N THR A 39 -0.55 14.72 10.48
CA THR A 39 -1.43 14.46 11.61
C THR A 39 -1.90 15.76 12.27
N LEU A 40 -1.25 16.89 11.93
CA LEU A 40 -1.39 18.20 12.58
C LEU A 40 -1.07 18.17 14.07
N TYR A 41 -0.28 17.18 14.50
CA TYR A 41 0.23 17.12 15.87
C TYR A 41 1.42 18.06 16.04
N PHE A 42 1.45 18.77 17.16
CA PHE A 42 2.60 19.59 17.54
C PHE A 42 3.28 19.06 18.80
N TYR A 43 4.60 19.20 18.85
CA TYR A 43 5.46 18.64 19.89
C TYR A 43 6.49 19.69 20.34
N PRO A 44 6.78 19.82 21.65
CA PRO A 44 7.90 20.62 22.14
C PRO A 44 9.23 19.97 21.71
N VAL A 45 10.22 20.78 21.36
CA VAL A 45 11.57 20.34 20.95
C VAL A 45 12.58 20.74 22.02
N LEU A 46 13.46 19.81 22.41
CA LEU A 46 14.54 20.07 23.36
C LEU A 46 15.60 21.01 22.77
N GLU A 47 16.52 21.48 23.62
CA GLU A 47 17.61 22.38 23.22
C GLU A 47 18.54 21.80 22.14
N ASP A 48 18.57 20.48 21.99
CA ASP A 48 19.32 19.79 20.95
C ASP A 48 18.74 19.98 19.53
N GLY A 49 17.52 20.52 19.43
CA GLY A 49 16.82 20.75 18.16
C GLY A 49 16.38 19.49 17.43
N VAL A 50 16.60 18.30 18.01
CA VAL A 50 16.38 17.00 17.35
C VAL A 50 15.57 16.00 18.19
N THR A 51 15.32 16.31 19.45
CA THR A 51 14.51 15.47 20.33
C THR A 51 13.17 16.13 20.60
N ILE A 52 12.08 15.40 20.32
CA ILE A 52 10.71 15.85 20.63
C ILE A 52 10.22 15.21 21.91
N VAL A 53 9.33 15.91 22.61
CA VAL A 53 8.61 15.40 23.77
C VAL A 53 7.21 14.98 23.35
N ARG A 54 6.82 13.72 23.58
CA ARG A 54 5.47 13.23 23.26
C ARG A 54 4.94 12.20 24.25
N ARG A 55 3.62 12.02 24.25
CA ARG A 55 2.96 10.89 24.92
C ARG A 55 3.15 9.63 24.09
N SER A 56 3.53 8.54 24.73
CA SER A 56 3.69 7.23 24.10
C SER A 56 3.20 6.12 25.02
N GLN A 57 2.63 5.07 24.42
CA GLN A 57 2.25 3.87 25.12
C GLN A 57 3.45 2.90 25.13
N ILE A 58 4.04 2.66 26.30
CA ILE A 58 5.13 1.70 26.49
C ILE A 58 4.65 0.66 27.49
N ASN A 59 4.70 -0.62 27.12
CA ASN A 59 4.27 -1.73 27.98
C ASN A 59 2.85 -1.56 28.54
N ASN A 60 1.92 -1.06 27.72
CA ASN A 60 0.53 -0.72 28.10
C ASN A 60 0.37 0.41 29.13
N GLU A 61 1.42 1.17 29.43
CA GLU A 61 1.36 2.37 30.27
C GLU A 61 1.62 3.62 29.42
N GLU A 62 0.81 4.67 29.62
CA GLU A 62 1.04 5.97 28.99
C GLU A 62 2.13 6.71 29.73
N ARG A 63 3.19 7.10 29.03
CA ARG A 63 4.28 7.90 29.57
C ARG A 63 4.67 9.00 28.61
N ILE A 64 5.14 10.11 29.17
CA ILE A 64 5.81 11.17 28.40
C ILE A 64 7.24 10.70 28.13
N VAL A 65 7.62 10.68 26.86
CA VAL A 65 8.94 10.26 26.41
C VAL A 65 9.58 11.37 25.60
N ALA A 66 10.89 11.51 25.77
CA ALA A 66 11.73 12.31 24.90
C ALA A 66 12.41 11.36 23.91
N GLU A 67 12.13 11.51 22.62
CA GLU A 67 12.74 10.67 21.60
C GLU A 67 13.25 11.52 20.43
N PRO A 68 14.39 11.13 19.82
CA PRO A 68 14.85 11.77 18.60
C PRO A 68 13.75 11.67 17.55
N PHE A 69 13.33 12.81 17.02
CA PHE A 69 12.40 12.76 15.91
C PHE A 69 13.17 12.15 14.72
N GLN A 70 12.62 11.11 14.08
CA GLN A 70 13.30 10.42 12.99
C GLN A 70 13.32 11.28 11.71
N GLN A 71 14.15 12.32 11.70
CA GLN A 71 14.78 12.81 10.48
C GLN A 71 16.17 12.20 10.41
N GLY A 72 16.42 11.35 9.42
CA GLY A 72 17.77 10.93 9.08
C GLY A 72 18.64 12.16 8.77
N THR A 73 19.49 12.56 9.71
CA THR A 73 20.55 13.55 9.53
C THR A 73 21.83 12.77 9.19
N THR A 74 22.41 12.92 8.01
CA THR A 74 23.36 14.00 7.70
C THR A 74 23.21 14.45 6.23
N SER A 75 23.55 15.71 6.01
CA SER A 75 23.54 16.48 4.76
C SER A 75 23.92 15.70 3.49
N ARG A 76 22.96 15.01 2.88
CA ARG A 76 22.65 15.19 1.47
C ARG A 76 21.36 15.97 1.47
N LYS A 77 21.25 17.02 0.66
CA LYS A 77 19.97 17.67 0.37
C LYS A 77 18.98 16.57 -0.05
N ARG A 78 18.24 15.99 0.90
CA ARG A 78 16.98 15.32 0.63
C ARG A 78 16.09 16.49 0.30
N THR A 79 16.12 16.87 -0.97
CA THR A 79 14.96 17.50 -1.60
C THR A 79 13.74 16.82 -0.99
N PRO A 80 12.73 17.58 -0.53
CA PRO A 80 11.48 16.97 -0.13
C PRO A 80 11.17 15.93 -1.20
N ILE A 81 10.84 14.69 -0.81
CA ILE A 81 10.16 13.81 -1.75
C ILE A 81 8.94 14.64 -2.10
N SER A 82 9.05 15.37 -3.20
CA SER A 82 7.97 16.12 -3.79
C SER A 82 6.89 15.07 -3.85
N ARG A 83 5.84 15.27 -3.05
CA ARG A 83 4.70 14.38 -3.12
C ARG A 83 4.27 14.52 -4.56
N LEU A 84 4.44 13.45 -5.34
CA LEU A 84 3.88 13.38 -6.66
C LEU A 84 2.41 13.71 -6.45
N ASN A 85 1.94 14.76 -7.10
CA ASN A 85 0.53 15.02 -7.11
C ASN A 85 -0.16 13.85 -7.83
N PHE A 86 -1.45 13.72 -7.63
CA PHE A 86 -2.26 12.66 -8.22
C PHE A 86 -2.02 12.46 -9.73
N ASP A 87 -2.02 13.54 -10.52
CA ASP A 87 -1.78 13.50 -11.96
C ASP A 87 -0.34 13.08 -12.30
N GLU A 88 0.62 13.38 -11.42
CA GLU A 88 2.02 12.98 -11.58
C GLU A 88 2.22 11.50 -11.23
N GLU A 89 1.46 10.96 -10.28
CA GLU A 89 1.41 9.52 -9.99
C GLU A 89 0.79 8.76 -11.16
N GLU A 90 -0.30 9.26 -11.75
CA GLU A 90 -0.91 8.66 -12.94
C GLU A 90 0.04 8.70 -14.14
N SER A 91 0.69 9.84 -14.37
CA SER A 91 1.72 9.99 -15.41
C SER A 91 2.89 9.02 -15.19
N LEU A 92 3.30 8.80 -13.95
CA LEU A 92 4.37 7.85 -13.61
C LEU A 92 3.95 6.42 -13.96
N ILE A 93 2.71 6.03 -13.65
CA ILE A 93 2.19 4.70 -13.97
C ILE A 93 2.15 4.49 -15.48
N LEU A 94 1.70 5.47 -16.26
CA LEU A 94 1.64 5.40 -17.72
C LEU A 94 3.03 5.30 -18.35
N GLU A 95 4.00 6.09 -17.88
CA GLU A 95 5.38 6.04 -18.37
C GLU A 95 6.06 4.70 -18.08
N VAL A 96 5.74 4.08 -16.93
CA VAL A 96 6.23 2.74 -16.60
C VAL A 96 5.51 1.68 -17.44
N GLN A 97 4.20 1.81 -17.66
CA GLN A 97 3.43 0.91 -18.53
C GLN A 97 4.00 0.87 -19.95
N ASN A 98 4.35 2.04 -20.51
CA ASN A 98 4.94 2.20 -21.84
C ASN A 98 6.37 1.62 -21.97
N ARG A 99 7.02 1.25 -20.86
CA ARG A 99 8.37 0.65 -20.85
C ARG A 99 8.34 -0.79 -20.31
N PRO A 100 7.91 -1.77 -21.13
CA PRO A 100 7.82 -3.18 -20.75
C PRO A 100 9.04 -3.75 -20.01
N PRO A 101 10.31 -3.42 -20.32
CA PRO A 101 11.45 -3.99 -19.59
C PRO A 101 11.50 -3.65 -18.10
N LEU A 102 10.78 -2.60 -17.66
CA LEU A 102 10.69 -2.21 -16.26
C LEU A 102 9.81 -3.15 -15.44
N TRP A 103 8.80 -3.75 -16.06
CA TRP A 103 7.76 -4.50 -15.34
C TRP A 103 7.47 -5.88 -15.90
N ASN A 104 7.68 -6.12 -17.19
CA ASN A 104 7.40 -7.36 -17.89
C ASN A 104 8.57 -8.35 -17.78
N PHE A 105 8.44 -9.31 -16.88
CA PHE A 105 9.45 -10.35 -16.65
C PHE A 105 9.45 -11.48 -17.69
N THR A 106 8.45 -11.51 -18.59
CA THR A 106 8.41 -12.48 -19.70
C THR A 106 9.40 -12.12 -20.81
N LEU A 107 9.96 -10.91 -20.79
CA LEU A 107 10.97 -10.48 -21.75
C LEU A 107 12.32 -11.17 -21.52
N PRO A 108 13.08 -11.46 -22.58
CA PRO A 108 14.42 -12.04 -22.48
C PRO A 108 15.36 -11.22 -21.60
N LEU A 109 16.27 -11.90 -20.89
CA LEU A 109 17.27 -11.27 -20.02
C LEU A 109 18.10 -10.17 -20.72
N LYS A 110 18.36 -10.35 -22.02
CA LYS A 110 19.09 -9.41 -22.87
C LYS A 110 18.40 -8.04 -22.95
N ASP A 111 17.07 -8.03 -22.94
CA ASP A 111 16.25 -6.83 -23.09
C ASP A 111 15.89 -6.19 -21.74
N ARG A 112 16.21 -6.85 -20.62
CA ARG A 112 15.95 -6.39 -19.25
C ARG A 112 17.18 -6.29 -18.36
N SER A 113 18.36 -6.14 -18.97
CA SER A 113 19.61 -6.01 -18.24
C SER A 113 19.56 -4.84 -17.26
N THR A 114 20.37 -4.90 -16.20
CA THR A 114 20.45 -3.84 -15.18
C THR A 114 20.75 -2.48 -15.81
N GLN A 115 21.56 -2.46 -16.88
CA GLN A 115 21.89 -1.26 -17.64
C GLN A 115 20.66 -0.69 -18.35
N ILE A 116 19.88 -1.53 -19.03
CA ILE A 116 18.66 -1.11 -19.73
C ILE A 116 17.64 -0.56 -18.72
N LYS A 117 17.43 -1.24 -17.59
CA LYS A 117 16.52 -0.74 -16.54
C LYS A 117 16.97 0.60 -15.99
N LYS A 118 18.28 0.78 -15.75
CA LYS A 118 18.82 2.06 -15.28
C LYS A 118 18.52 3.18 -16.28
N GLN A 119 18.81 2.96 -17.55
CA GLN A 119 18.54 3.92 -18.63
C GLN A 119 17.06 4.27 -18.73
N LEU A 120 16.17 3.27 -18.69
CA LEU A 120 14.72 3.49 -18.77
C LEU A 120 14.20 4.31 -17.59
N TRP A 121 14.71 4.09 -16.37
CA TRP A 121 14.33 4.93 -15.22
C TRP A 121 14.88 6.36 -15.31
N GLU A 122 16.02 6.55 -15.95
CA GLU A 122 16.59 7.86 -16.26
C GLU A 122 15.71 8.60 -17.27
N GLU A 123 15.25 7.92 -18.33
CA GLU A 123 14.30 8.46 -19.31
C GLU A 123 12.96 8.85 -18.66
N VAL A 124 12.42 7.99 -17.79
CA VAL A 124 11.19 8.31 -17.04
C VAL A 124 11.41 9.58 -16.21
N ALA A 125 12.55 9.73 -15.53
CA ALA A 125 12.87 10.94 -14.78
C ALA A 125 13.00 12.21 -15.66
N GLN A 126 13.49 12.05 -16.89
CA GLN A 126 13.56 13.14 -17.87
C GLN A 126 12.17 13.61 -18.31
N THR A 127 11.18 12.72 -18.42
CA THR A 127 9.79 13.08 -18.74
C THR A 127 9.18 14.03 -17.70
N PHE A 128 9.62 13.96 -16.44
CA PHE A 128 9.19 14.89 -15.37
C PHE A 128 10.04 16.17 -15.30
N ASN A 129 10.66 16.58 -16.40
CA ASN A 129 11.48 17.80 -16.50
C ASN A 129 12.59 17.89 -15.43
N GLY A 130 13.11 16.75 -14.96
CA GLY A 130 14.12 16.71 -13.89
C GLY A 130 13.61 17.11 -12.49
N LYS A 131 12.29 17.24 -12.32
CA LYS A 131 11.64 17.55 -11.03
C LYS A 131 11.83 16.42 -10.01
N PHE A 132 12.01 15.18 -10.48
CA PHE A 132 12.21 14.00 -9.64
C PHE A 132 13.42 13.20 -10.11
N SER A 133 14.16 12.64 -9.16
CA SER A 133 15.21 11.67 -9.46
C SER A 133 14.61 10.31 -9.85
N ALA A 134 15.32 9.57 -10.71
CA ALA A 134 15.01 8.18 -11.04
C ALA A 134 14.79 7.31 -9.80
N GLU A 135 15.57 7.52 -8.73
CA GLU A 135 15.42 6.79 -7.46
C GLU A 135 14.13 7.15 -6.71
N THR A 136 13.71 8.41 -6.77
CA THR A 136 12.45 8.87 -6.16
C THR A 136 11.24 8.26 -6.88
N LEU A 137 11.27 8.24 -8.22
CA LEU A 137 10.21 7.67 -9.04
C LEU A 137 10.13 6.13 -8.88
N LYS A 138 11.28 5.44 -8.81
CA LYS A 138 11.34 4.01 -8.47
C LYS A 138 10.67 3.71 -7.15
N LEU A 139 11.01 4.45 -6.10
CA LEU A 139 10.48 4.23 -4.76
C LEU A 139 8.96 4.49 -4.71
N LYS A 140 8.50 5.54 -5.41
CA LYS A 140 7.08 5.87 -5.52
C LYS A 140 6.30 4.80 -6.28
N PHE A 141 6.80 4.38 -7.45
CA PHE A 141 6.20 3.30 -8.20
C PHE A 141 6.18 1.99 -7.40
N LYS A 142 7.24 1.69 -6.65
CA LYS A 142 7.28 0.53 -5.73
C LYS A 142 6.17 0.60 -4.68
N SER A 143 5.96 1.76 -4.05
CA SER A 143 4.89 1.95 -3.06
C SER A 143 3.50 1.73 -3.66
N LEU A 144 3.26 2.23 -4.86
CA LEU A 144 2.01 2.02 -5.59
C LEU A 144 1.84 0.53 -5.95
N TYR A 145 2.89 -0.13 -6.44
CA TYR A 145 2.88 -1.55 -6.76
C TYR A 145 2.60 -2.44 -5.54
N ASP A 146 3.21 -2.15 -4.40
CA ASP A 146 2.99 -2.90 -3.16
C ASP A 146 1.53 -2.77 -2.68
N THR A 147 0.91 -1.60 -2.89
CA THR A 147 -0.52 -1.35 -2.63
C THR A 147 -1.39 -2.15 -3.60
N PHE A 148 -1.08 -2.10 -4.89
CA PHE A 148 -1.79 -2.87 -5.91
C PHE A 148 -1.73 -4.39 -5.67
N ARG A 149 -0.55 -4.91 -5.29
CA ARG A 149 -0.36 -6.32 -4.95
C ARG A 149 -1.26 -6.73 -3.78
N LYS A 150 -1.37 -5.90 -2.73
CA LYS A 150 -2.27 -6.15 -1.59
C LYS A 150 -3.73 -6.24 -2.05
N ILE A 151 -4.15 -5.32 -2.92
CA ILE A 151 -5.52 -5.31 -3.49
C ILE A 151 -5.80 -6.58 -4.30
N ILE A 152 -4.84 -7.05 -5.11
CA ILE A 152 -5.00 -8.32 -5.86
C ILE A 152 -5.03 -9.52 -4.91
N SER A 153 -4.14 -9.59 -3.92
CA SER A 153 -4.04 -10.74 -3.02
C SER A 153 -5.23 -10.90 -2.07
N GLN A 154 -5.91 -9.80 -1.71
CA GLN A 154 -7.06 -9.82 -0.80
C GLN A 154 -8.38 -10.26 -1.47
N ALA A 155 -8.34 -10.68 -2.74
CA ALA A 155 -9.53 -11.19 -3.43
C ALA A 155 -10.13 -12.49 -2.80
N SER A 156 -9.43 -13.16 -1.87
CA SER A 156 -9.88 -14.43 -1.25
C SER A 156 -10.19 -14.37 0.25
N GLY A 157 -10.27 -13.21 0.91
CA GLY A 157 -10.50 -13.14 2.37
C GLY A 157 -11.22 -11.89 2.86
N SER A 158 -11.83 -11.98 4.05
CA SER A 158 -12.85 -11.12 4.68
C SER A 158 -12.47 -9.64 5.00
N GLY A 159 -11.49 -9.05 4.31
CA GLY A 159 -11.11 -7.64 4.45
C GLY A 159 -11.01 -6.98 3.08
N ARG A 160 -12.16 -6.76 2.42
CA ARG A 160 -12.19 -6.27 1.03
C ARG A 160 -11.79 -4.80 0.97
N ILE A 161 -10.60 -4.51 0.46
CA ILE A 161 -10.35 -3.20 -0.18
C ILE A 161 -11.19 -3.19 -1.46
N ASN A 162 -12.15 -2.28 -1.55
CA ASN A 162 -13.01 -2.16 -2.72
C ASN A 162 -12.15 -1.87 -3.96
N LYS A 163 -12.05 -2.86 -4.87
CA LYS A 163 -11.27 -2.79 -6.13
C LYS A 163 -11.60 -1.54 -6.97
N LYS A 164 -12.85 -1.07 -6.87
CA LYS A 164 -13.37 0.14 -7.55
C LYS A 164 -13.02 1.47 -6.85
N LYS A 165 -12.41 1.45 -5.65
CA LYS A 165 -12.13 2.65 -4.85
C LYS A 165 -10.68 3.12 -4.95
N TRP A 166 -9.74 2.25 -5.29
CA TRP A 166 -8.36 2.70 -5.46
C TRP A 166 -8.18 3.29 -6.86
N PHE A 167 -7.90 4.59 -6.91
CA PHE A 167 -7.91 5.36 -8.15
C PHE A 167 -6.95 4.81 -9.21
N HIS A 168 -5.77 4.37 -8.78
CA HIS A 168 -4.73 3.82 -9.65
C HIS A 168 -4.96 2.35 -10.06
N TYR A 169 -6.08 1.75 -9.66
CA TYR A 169 -6.35 0.32 -9.91
C TYR A 169 -6.38 0.00 -11.40
N ASP A 170 -7.17 0.75 -12.17
CA ASP A 170 -7.33 0.54 -13.62
C ASP A 170 -6.00 0.74 -14.34
N SER A 171 -5.27 1.81 -14.02
CA SER A 171 -3.97 2.13 -14.61
C SER A 171 -2.88 1.12 -14.23
N MET A 172 -3.01 0.35 -13.14
CA MET A 172 -2.06 -0.70 -12.75
C MET A 172 -2.46 -2.12 -13.20
N THR A 173 -3.61 -2.30 -13.84
CA THR A 173 -4.09 -3.63 -14.26
C THR A 173 -3.12 -4.42 -15.13
N PHE A 174 -2.26 -3.74 -15.91
CA PHE A 174 -1.23 -4.37 -16.74
C PHE A 174 -0.21 -5.22 -15.93
N LEU A 175 -0.10 -4.99 -14.62
CA LEU A 175 0.79 -5.72 -13.72
C LEU A 175 0.14 -6.98 -13.12
N ARG A 176 -1.15 -7.22 -13.40
CA ARG A 176 -1.95 -8.29 -12.76
C ARG A 176 -1.35 -9.66 -13.01
N ASP A 177 -1.01 -9.98 -14.25
CA ASP A 177 -0.47 -11.29 -14.60
C ASP A 177 0.88 -11.53 -13.93
N ASN A 178 1.71 -10.49 -13.81
CA ASN A 178 3.01 -10.55 -13.14
C ASN A 178 2.89 -10.68 -11.62
N CYS A 179 1.81 -10.15 -11.04
CA CYS A 179 1.48 -10.35 -9.63
C CYS A 179 0.99 -11.78 -9.37
N LEU A 180 0.25 -12.38 -10.30
CA LEU A 180 -0.29 -13.74 -10.18
C LEU A 180 0.77 -14.83 -10.43
N LEU A 181 1.69 -14.61 -11.39
CA LEU A 181 2.81 -15.52 -11.67
C LEU A 181 3.73 -15.75 -10.45
N LYS A 182 3.81 -14.80 -9.51
CA LYS A 182 4.61 -14.91 -8.28
C LYS A 182 3.87 -15.58 -7.11
N ASN A 183 2.60 -15.92 -7.28
CA ASN A 183 1.75 -16.47 -6.21
C ASN A 183 1.63 -18.01 -6.24
N THR A 184 2.33 -18.73 -7.12
CA THR A 184 2.46 -20.19 -7.00
C THR A 184 3.41 -20.53 -5.84
N MET A 185 2.87 -20.61 -4.63
CA MET A 185 3.47 -21.40 -3.55
C MET A 185 3.25 -22.88 -3.90
N SER A 186 4.10 -23.46 -4.74
CA SER A 186 4.22 -24.92 -4.85
C SER A 186 5.30 -25.38 -3.86
N ASN A 187 4.96 -26.32 -2.99
CA ASN A 187 5.88 -27.06 -2.11
C ASN A 187 6.82 -27.98 -2.92
N ILE A 188 7.59 -27.41 -3.84
CA ILE A 188 8.65 -28.10 -4.56
C ILE A 188 9.88 -27.21 -4.49
N GLU A 189 10.93 -27.74 -3.86
CA GLU A 189 12.26 -27.15 -3.82
C GLU A 189 12.75 -26.96 -5.26
N ASN A 190 12.69 -25.73 -5.75
CA ASN A 190 13.46 -25.32 -6.91
C ASN A 190 14.62 -24.46 -6.42
N GLU A 191 15.78 -25.09 -6.31
CA GLU A 191 17.07 -24.41 -6.28
C GLU A 191 17.24 -23.58 -7.56
N VAL A 192 16.90 -22.30 -7.50
CA VAL A 192 17.47 -21.32 -8.42
C VAL A 192 17.96 -20.13 -7.59
N ASN A 193 19.26 -20.19 -7.36
CA ASN A 193 20.10 -19.22 -6.70
C ASN A 193 20.18 -17.91 -7.49
N GLU A 194 19.56 -16.82 -7.02
CA GLU A 194 20.02 -15.44 -7.29
C GLU A 194 19.79 -14.58 -6.04
N ARG A 195 20.79 -14.62 -5.15
CA ARG A 195 21.05 -13.57 -4.17
C ARG A 195 21.69 -12.40 -4.90
N ASP A 196 21.11 -11.21 -4.78
CA ASP A 196 21.88 -9.96 -4.82
C ASP A 196 21.50 -9.13 -3.60
N CYS A 197 22.34 -9.27 -2.59
CA CYS A 197 22.48 -8.40 -1.42
C CYS A 197 23.65 -7.47 -1.73
N CYS A 198 23.43 -6.16 -1.57
CA CYS A 198 24.50 -5.19 -1.46
C CYS A 198 24.39 -4.45 -0.13
N THR A 199 24.99 -5.03 0.92
CA THR A 199 25.46 -4.30 2.08
C THR A 199 26.82 -4.84 2.50
N SER A 200 27.89 -4.14 2.15
CA SER A 200 29.19 -4.26 2.81
C SER A 200 29.26 -3.24 3.94
N SER A 201 29.53 -3.69 5.16
CA SER A 201 30.83 -3.45 5.82
C SER A 201 30.77 -3.91 7.29
N ASN A 202 31.72 -4.78 7.64
CA ASN A 202 32.65 -4.72 8.80
C ASN A 202 32.13 -4.17 10.14
N SER A 203 32.46 -4.68 11.31
CA SER A 203 33.26 -5.78 11.86
C SER A 203 32.86 -5.74 13.37
N THR A 204 32.96 -6.77 14.22
CA THR A 204 34.14 -7.47 14.72
C THR A 204 33.65 -8.42 15.82
N ASN A 205 34.22 -9.64 15.85
CA ASN A 205 34.70 -10.42 17.00
C ASN A 205 33.74 -10.66 18.20
N ILE A 206 33.60 -11.86 18.77
CA ILE A 206 34.57 -12.71 19.48
C ILE A 206 33.80 -14.03 19.74
N SER A 207 34.15 -15.17 19.13
CA SER A 207 35.10 -16.23 19.54
C SER A 207 34.43 -17.44 20.21
N ASN A 208 34.81 -18.62 19.68
CA ASN A 208 34.90 -19.97 20.28
C ASN A 208 33.61 -20.57 20.88
N ASP A 209 33.28 -21.85 20.69
CA ASP A 209 34.12 -23.04 20.71
C ASP A 209 33.38 -24.22 20.04
N SER A 210 34.19 -25.22 19.73
CA SER A 210 34.02 -26.46 19.03
C SER A 210 33.14 -27.55 19.70
N PHE A 211 32.61 -28.42 18.83
CA PHE A 211 32.49 -29.88 18.94
C PHE A 211 31.55 -30.56 19.98
N ILE A 212 30.66 -31.41 19.42
CA ILE A 212 30.29 -32.80 19.80
C ILE A 212 29.04 -33.09 20.65
N GLN A 213 28.13 -33.85 20.00
CA GLN A 213 27.18 -34.86 20.51
C GLN A 213 26.09 -34.37 21.50
N LYS A 214 24.83 -34.81 21.44
CA LYS A 214 24.39 -36.21 21.46
C LYS A 214 22.87 -36.28 21.24
N ASP A 215 22.46 -37.36 20.59
CA ASP A 215 21.12 -37.92 20.61
C ASP A 215 20.53 -37.97 22.03
N ASN A 216 19.23 -37.67 22.16
CA ASN A 216 18.39 -38.19 23.23
C ASN A 216 16.91 -38.07 22.86
N THR A 217 16.36 -39.18 22.39
CA THR A 217 14.93 -39.49 22.36
C THR A 217 14.30 -39.30 23.74
N ARG A 218 13.33 -38.38 23.88
CA ARG A 218 12.40 -38.36 25.02
C ARG A 218 10.95 -38.36 24.53
N LYS A 219 10.40 -39.57 24.52
CA LYS A 219 8.99 -39.94 24.51
C LYS A 219 8.22 -39.04 25.51
N ARG A 220 7.41 -38.10 25.02
CA ARG A 220 6.38 -37.41 25.80
C ARG A 220 5.03 -38.00 25.43
N GLN A 221 4.53 -38.84 26.34
CA GLN A 221 3.17 -39.33 26.38
C GLN A 221 2.25 -38.13 26.70
N ARG A 222 1.33 -37.80 25.80
CA ARG A 222 0.19 -36.91 26.06
C ARG A 222 -1.07 -37.60 25.55
N SER A 223 -2.06 -37.69 26.42
CA SER A 223 -3.39 -38.26 26.19
C SER A 223 -4.10 -37.50 25.08
N ASP A 224 -4.44 -38.20 24.00
CA ASP A 224 -4.85 -37.65 22.70
C ASP A 224 -6.35 -37.86 22.41
N ASP A 225 -7.19 -37.83 23.46
CA ASP A 225 -8.58 -38.29 23.34
C ASP A 225 -9.60 -37.15 23.12
N ASP A 226 -9.29 -35.91 23.51
CA ASP A 226 -10.27 -34.80 23.42
C ASP A 226 -10.10 -33.93 22.16
N THR A 227 -8.88 -33.82 21.63
CA THR A 227 -8.58 -32.98 20.45
C THR A 227 -9.05 -33.63 19.15
N SER A 228 -8.93 -34.95 19.05
CA SER A 228 -9.42 -35.75 17.92
C SER A 228 -10.95 -35.67 17.77
N GLY A 229 -11.68 -35.63 18.90
CA GLY A 229 -13.13 -35.48 18.90
C GLY A 229 -13.59 -34.10 18.40
N ALA A 230 -12.91 -33.02 18.81
CA ALA A 230 -13.23 -31.67 18.34
C ALA A 230 -12.98 -31.50 16.83
N ILE A 231 -11.88 -32.06 16.32
CA ILE A 231 -11.53 -32.03 14.89
C ILE A 231 -12.57 -32.82 14.08
N ASN A 232 -12.98 -34.00 14.54
CA ASN A 232 -14.00 -34.80 13.86
C ASN A 232 -15.38 -34.10 13.82
N ARG A 233 -15.79 -33.41 14.89
CA ARG A 233 -17.05 -32.63 14.89
C ARG A 233 -17.04 -31.47 13.90
N ILE A 234 -15.90 -30.79 13.74
CA ILE A 234 -15.75 -29.72 12.75
C ILE A 234 -15.77 -30.31 11.33
N ALA A 235 -15.10 -31.44 11.11
CA ALA A 235 -15.10 -32.13 9.83
C ALA A 235 -16.51 -32.61 9.43
N GLU A 236 -17.28 -33.16 10.37
CA GLU A 236 -18.68 -33.55 10.11
C GLU A 236 -19.57 -32.34 9.79
N ALA A 237 -19.42 -31.22 10.50
CA ALA A 237 -20.21 -30.01 10.24
C ALA A 237 -19.93 -29.38 8.87
N ILE A 238 -18.70 -29.53 8.34
CA ILE A 238 -18.30 -29.02 7.02
C ILE A 238 -18.71 -29.99 5.89
N CYS A 239 -18.65 -31.29 6.15
CA CYS A 239 -19.04 -32.33 5.19
C CYS A 239 -20.57 -32.48 5.05
N GLN A 240 -21.36 -31.89 5.95
CA GLN A 240 -22.80 -31.80 5.74
C GLN A 240 -23.09 -30.84 4.58
N PRO A 241 -23.82 -31.30 3.54
CA PRO A 241 -24.22 -30.44 2.44
C PRO A 241 -25.27 -29.46 2.96
N ASN A 242 -24.82 -28.31 3.46
CA ASN A 242 -25.69 -27.15 3.66
C ASN A 242 -26.18 -26.73 2.27
N SER A 243 -27.33 -27.25 1.86
CA SER A 243 -28.05 -26.80 0.68
C SER A 243 -28.61 -25.41 1.00
N LEU A 244 -27.76 -24.40 0.89
CA LEU A 244 -28.20 -23.01 0.83
C LEU A 244 -28.90 -22.86 -0.53
N THR A 245 -30.22 -23.04 -0.55
CA THR A 245 -31.05 -22.71 -1.70
C THR A 245 -31.01 -21.20 -1.91
N LEU A 246 -30.13 -20.76 -2.80
CA LEU A 246 -30.14 -19.39 -3.29
C LEU A 246 -31.42 -19.17 -4.12
N PRO A 247 -32.10 -18.02 -3.98
CA PRO A 247 -33.19 -17.69 -4.87
C PRO A 247 -32.69 -17.68 -6.33
N PRO A 248 -33.53 -18.07 -7.30
CA PRO A 248 -33.17 -18.04 -8.71
C PRO A 248 -32.68 -16.63 -9.08
N PRO A 249 -31.60 -16.51 -9.88
CA PRO A 249 -31.13 -15.22 -10.37
C PRO A 249 -32.31 -14.46 -11.00
N PRO A 250 -32.44 -13.14 -10.77
CA PRO A 250 -33.47 -12.34 -11.42
C PRO A 250 -33.38 -12.52 -12.94
N GLU A 251 -34.52 -12.76 -13.59
CA GLU A 251 -34.60 -12.85 -15.04
C GLU A 251 -34.15 -11.51 -15.65
N GLN A 252 -33.17 -11.55 -16.55
CA GLN A 252 -32.72 -10.37 -17.28
C GLN A 252 -33.80 -9.98 -18.29
N ASP A 253 -34.27 -8.75 -18.23
CA ASP A 253 -35.23 -8.23 -19.21
C ASP A 253 -34.53 -7.70 -20.48
N ASP A 254 -35.34 -7.28 -21.45
CA ASP A 254 -34.87 -6.71 -22.71
C ASP A 254 -34.16 -5.36 -22.51
N VAL A 255 -34.58 -4.59 -21.51
CA VAL A 255 -33.95 -3.32 -21.12
C VAL A 255 -32.56 -3.55 -20.54
N ASP A 256 -32.39 -4.52 -19.65
CA ASP A 256 -31.12 -4.93 -19.06
C ASP A 256 -30.13 -5.38 -20.13
N SER A 257 -30.62 -6.18 -21.09
CA SER A 257 -29.83 -6.64 -22.23
C SER A 257 -29.35 -5.47 -23.09
N PHE A 258 -30.22 -4.50 -23.34
CA PHE A 258 -29.88 -3.27 -24.07
C PHE A 258 -28.87 -2.40 -23.31
N LEU A 259 -29.06 -2.21 -22.01
CA LEU A 259 -28.13 -1.46 -21.15
C LEU A 259 -26.76 -2.13 -21.07
N LEU A 260 -26.71 -3.47 -21.08
CA LEU A 260 -25.46 -4.23 -21.10
C LEU A 260 -24.69 -3.99 -22.42
N ALA A 261 -25.39 -3.99 -23.56
CA ALA A 261 -24.83 -3.71 -24.88
C ALA A 261 -24.28 -2.29 -24.97
N ILE A 262 -25.05 -1.28 -24.51
CA ILE A 262 -24.58 0.10 -24.41
C ILE A 262 -23.36 0.19 -23.50
N GLY A 263 -23.40 -0.44 -22.34
CA GLY A 263 -22.30 -0.45 -21.37
C GLY A 263 -21.00 -1.02 -21.96
N HIS A 264 -21.10 -2.06 -22.80
CA HIS A 264 -19.95 -2.59 -23.52
C HIS A 264 -19.34 -1.56 -24.49
N HIS A 265 -20.16 -0.88 -25.30
CA HIS A 265 -19.68 0.14 -26.23
C HIS A 265 -19.09 1.37 -25.51
N LEU A 266 -19.71 1.81 -24.42
CA LEU A 266 -19.18 2.92 -23.62
C LEU A 266 -17.78 2.63 -23.08
N ARG A 267 -17.48 1.38 -22.68
CA ARG A 267 -16.14 0.99 -22.19
C ARG A 267 -15.06 1.04 -23.27
N GLN A 268 -15.42 1.02 -24.55
CA GLN A 268 -14.48 1.15 -25.66
C GLN A 268 -14.11 2.60 -25.98
N LEU A 269 -14.83 3.58 -25.41
CA LEU A 269 -14.60 5.01 -25.67
C LEU A 269 -13.55 5.60 -24.70
N PRO A 270 -12.75 6.58 -25.16
CA PRO A 270 -11.89 7.39 -24.28
C PRO A 270 -12.68 8.08 -23.17
N THR A 271 -12.08 8.28 -22.00
CA THR A 271 -12.75 8.73 -20.77
C THR A 271 -13.59 10.01 -20.95
N LEU A 272 -13.04 11.04 -21.60
CA LEU A 272 -13.77 12.30 -21.82
C LEU A 272 -14.97 12.13 -22.76
N THR A 273 -14.82 11.32 -23.81
CA THR A 273 -15.91 11.01 -24.75
C THR A 273 -16.99 10.17 -24.07
N ARG A 274 -16.58 9.16 -23.28
CA ARG A 274 -17.48 8.31 -22.50
C ARG A 274 -18.35 9.13 -21.53
N ILE A 275 -17.76 10.07 -20.79
CA ILE A 275 -18.49 10.94 -19.87
C ILE A 275 -19.51 11.81 -20.62
N LYS A 276 -19.12 12.41 -21.75
CA LYS A 276 -20.04 13.21 -22.59
C LYS A 276 -21.23 12.40 -23.09
N VAL A 277 -20.98 11.18 -23.59
CA VAL A 277 -22.06 10.29 -24.09
C VAL A 277 -22.98 9.85 -22.95
N ILE A 278 -22.43 9.52 -21.77
CA ILE A 278 -23.24 9.20 -20.58
C ILE A 278 -24.12 10.38 -20.20
N GLN A 279 -23.56 11.60 -20.18
CA GLN A 279 -24.32 12.81 -19.87
C GLN A 279 -25.49 13.03 -20.85
N GLN A 280 -25.26 12.88 -22.15
CA GLN A 280 -26.32 12.97 -23.16
C GLN A 280 -27.42 11.92 -22.96
N PHE A 281 -27.03 10.67 -22.64
CA PHE A 281 -27.99 9.61 -22.38
C PHE A 281 -28.85 9.89 -21.15
N LEU A 282 -28.23 10.39 -20.06
CA LEU A 282 -28.96 10.79 -18.85
C LEU A 282 -29.92 11.96 -19.11
N GLU A 283 -29.52 12.92 -19.94
CA GLU A 283 -30.36 14.06 -20.33
C GLU A 283 -31.60 13.60 -21.14
N ILE A 284 -31.42 12.66 -22.07
CA ILE A 284 -32.54 12.06 -22.82
C ILE A 284 -33.52 11.38 -21.86
N VAL A 285 -33.02 10.53 -20.95
CA VAL A 285 -33.86 9.83 -19.98
C VAL A 285 -34.59 10.82 -19.06
N TYR A 286 -33.90 11.85 -18.57
CA TYR A 286 -34.50 12.89 -17.74
C TYR A 286 -35.61 13.65 -18.47
N ASN A 287 -35.40 14.01 -19.74
CA ASN A 287 -36.38 14.73 -20.55
C ASN A 287 -37.65 13.91 -20.82
N GLU A 288 -37.53 12.58 -20.96
CA GLU A 288 -38.72 11.72 -21.11
C GLU A 288 -39.42 11.48 -19.78
N LEU A 289 -38.67 11.30 -18.68
CA LEU A 289 -39.25 11.19 -17.34
C LEU A 289 -39.97 12.48 -16.90
N ALA A 290 -39.48 13.64 -17.30
CA ALA A 290 -40.10 14.93 -17.00
C ALA A 290 -41.42 15.17 -17.76
N LYS A 291 -41.77 14.33 -18.75
CA LYS A 291 -43.04 14.39 -19.48
C LYS A 291 -44.12 13.47 -18.90
N LEU A 292 -43.74 12.58 -17.97
CA LEU A 292 -44.66 11.69 -17.24
C LEU A 292 -45.23 12.41 -16.01
#